data_AF-A0A815URZ5-F1
#
_entry.id   AF-A0A815URZ5-F1
#
_cell.length_a   1.000
_cell.length_b   1.000
_cell.length_c   1.000
_cell.angle_alpha   90.00
_cell.angle_beta   90.00
_cell.angle_gamma   90.00
#
_symmetry.space_group_name_H-M   'P 1'
#
loop_
_entity.id
_entity.type
_entity.pdbx_description
1 polymer ?
#
loop_
_entity_poly.entity_id
_entity_poly.type
_entity_poly.pdbx_seq_one_letter_code
_entity_poly.pdbx_strand_id
1 'polypeptide(L)'
;MALTIDNFKSVRTIMDFKSRSQLLHDFNRQRFLLESLKKNISESSHYYCEWFSCFIMNDTYSMNVDQQRQDYEQLVKEWTSCVERDIHIFGAVLKELDKLIESLQSMTNNDDGNKCCEIFINHLVDICCKTDSIFQLLQSGLVHVKNKSFIDAFKTKFIGKILKDMKADDLKRFDFYQNQLRQLFEIGNNDKENNQLVIDLIERALTNVSISENDILEYTILKPDRSTLIYHILSHNCYKKLSIFEIVIKQMDTLWTQWDQQGIYERHILAWKKQTDEQRSVANQLWSAVKNKVGTFEEMLMKADTDLENKKSICEKTEVCIKVYCEKAYDNQKIIGEIHITKDELRKNKVQSVQISQSIQQIHNYVDLLVPYAKCQIWKDFLQKNQDKTILPS
;
A
#
# COMPACT_ATOMS: atom_id res chain seq x y z
N MET A 1 -2.48 -48.46 -39.35
CA MET A 1 -3.18 -47.25 -39.81
C MET A 1 -2.43 -46.06 -39.21
N ALA A 2 -1.87 -45.16 -40.01
CA ALA A 2 -1.13 -44.01 -39.46
C ALA A 2 -2.12 -43.04 -38.82
N LEU A 3 -2.00 -42.82 -37.51
CA LEU A 3 -2.86 -41.88 -36.79
C LEU A 3 -2.42 -40.45 -37.15
N THR A 4 -3.23 -39.77 -37.97
CA THR A 4 -3.08 -38.34 -38.27
C THR A 4 -3.92 -37.52 -37.30
N ILE A 5 -3.66 -36.21 -37.23
CA ILE A 5 -4.42 -35.25 -36.40
C ILE A 5 -5.93 -35.27 -36.72
N ASP A 6 -6.29 -35.62 -37.95
CA ASP A 6 -7.68 -35.67 -38.41
C ASP A 6 -8.52 -36.73 -37.67
N ASN A 7 -7.88 -37.68 -36.96
CA ASN A 7 -8.53 -38.73 -36.19
C ASN A 7 -8.68 -38.40 -34.69
N PHE A 8 -8.48 -37.13 -34.28
CA PHE A 8 -8.49 -36.66 -32.89
C PHE A 8 -9.65 -37.17 -32.04
N LYS A 9 -10.90 -36.98 -32.50
CA LYS A 9 -12.09 -37.38 -31.73
C LYS A 9 -12.13 -38.90 -31.52
N SER A 10 -11.73 -39.66 -32.55
CA SER A 10 -11.67 -41.11 -32.50
C SER A 10 -10.57 -41.62 -31.56
N VAL A 11 -9.37 -41.02 -31.59
CA VAL A 11 -8.26 -41.38 -30.69
C VAL A 11 -8.61 -41.05 -29.24
N ARG A 12 -9.22 -39.88 -28.99
CA ARG A 12 -9.70 -39.47 -27.68
C ARG A 12 -10.75 -40.42 -27.10
N THR A 13 -11.79 -40.74 -27.88
CA THR A 13 -12.82 -41.71 -27.47
C THR A 13 -12.25 -43.11 -27.22
N ILE A 14 -11.09 -43.46 -27.80
CA ILE A 14 -10.41 -44.72 -27.50
C ILE A 14 -9.58 -44.61 -26.20
N MET A 15 -8.92 -43.48 -25.94
CA MET A 15 -8.13 -43.25 -24.72
C MET A 15 -8.97 -43.10 -23.45
N ASP A 16 -10.18 -42.53 -23.53
CA ASP A 16 -11.08 -42.33 -22.37
C ASP A 16 -11.71 -43.64 -21.86
N PHE A 17 -11.65 -44.73 -22.62
CA PHE A 17 -12.16 -46.05 -22.21
C PHE A 17 -11.01 -46.96 -21.76
N LYS A 18 -10.93 -47.24 -20.45
CA LYS A 18 -9.96 -48.21 -19.86
C LYS A 18 -9.96 -49.58 -20.55
N SER A 19 -11.09 -50.02 -21.11
CA SER A 19 -11.23 -51.28 -21.85
C SER A 19 -10.73 -51.22 -23.31
N ARG A 20 -10.44 -50.03 -23.85
CA ARG A 20 -10.00 -49.81 -25.24
C ARG A 20 -8.60 -49.20 -25.34
N SER A 21 -7.97 -48.84 -24.23
CA SER A 21 -6.58 -48.35 -24.17
C SER A 21 -5.57 -49.33 -24.77
N GLN A 22 -5.88 -50.64 -24.75
CA GLN A 22 -5.09 -51.70 -25.40
C GLN A 22 -5.01 -51.54 -26.93
N LEU A 23 -5.98 -50.89 -27.58
CA LEU A 23 -5.95 -50.58 -29.02
C LEU A 23 -4.87 -49.55 -29.39
N LEU A 24 -4.28 -48.90 -28.39
CA LEU A 24 -3.23 -47.89 -28.50
C LEU A 24 -1.96 -48.31 -27.74
N HIS A 25 -1.73 -49.62 -27.53
CA HIS A 25 -0.58 -50.12 -26.76
C HIS A 25 0.78 -49.70 -27.36
N ASP A 26 0.88 -49.60 -28.69
CA ASP A 26 2.12 -49.16 -29.38
C ASP A 26 2.14 -47.66 -29.68
N PHE A 27 1.15 -46.91 -29.18
CA PHE A 27 1.01 -45.49 -29.44
C PHE A 27 1.82 -44.69 -28.43
N ASN A 28 2.91 -44.07 -28.90
CA ASN A 28 3.63 -43.09 -28.09
C ASN A 28 2.79 -41.82 -27.94
N ARG A 29 1.99 -41.81 -26.88
CA ARG A 29 1.09 -40.72 -26.48
C ARG A 29 1.85 -39.39 -26.46
N GLN A 30 2.99 -39.31 -25.77
CA GLN A 30 3.78 -38.08 -25.67
C GLN A 30 4.23 -37.55 -27.03
N ARG A 31 4.73 -38.41 -27.93
CA ARG A 31 5.17 -38.00 -29.26
C ARG A 31 4.02 -37.49 -30.12
N PHE A 32 2.83 -38.09 -30.03
CA PHE A 32 1.64 -37.61 -30.74
C PHE A 32 1.17 -36.24 -30.22
N LEU A 33 1.20 -36.05 -28.89
CA LEU A 33 0.92 -34.77 -28.25
C LEU A 33 1.87 -33.69 -28.77
N LEU A 34 3.18 -33.96 -28.74
CA LEU A 34 4.21 -33.04 -29.25
C LEU A 34 3.98 -32.68 -30.73
N GLU A 35 3.71 -33.66 -31.59
CA GLU A 35 3.50 -33.41 -33.02
C GLU A 35 2.24 -32.58 -33.30
N SER A 36 1.18 -32.72 -32.51
CA SER A 36 -0.01 -31.89 -32.67
C SER A 36 0.12 -30.51 -32.05
N LEU A 37 0.85 -30.37 -30.93
CA LEU A 37 1.17 -29.06 -30.35
C LEU A 37 2.01 -28.24 -31.33
N LYS A 38 2.97 -28.88 -32.01
CA LYS A 38 3.78 -28.24 -33.08
C LYS A 38 2.96 -27.74 -34.27
N LYS A 39 1.78 -28.32 -34.54
CA LYS A 39 0.93 -27.86 -35.64
C LYS A 39 0.21 -26.54 -35.34
N ASN A 40 0.36 -25.98 -34.13
CA ASN A 40 -0.09 -24.63 -33.77
C ASN A 40 -1.56 -24.36 -34.09
N ILE A 41 -2.41 -25.37 -33.99
CA ILE A 41 -3.85 -25.19 -34.17
C ILE A 41 -4.35 -24.43 -32.93
N SER A 42 -4.96 -23.26 -33.13
CA SER A 42 -5.61 -22.53 -32.06
C SER A 42 -6.83 -23.34 -31.62
N GLU A 43 -6.75 -23.89 -30.42
CA GLU A 43 -7.77 -24.77 -29.85
C GLU A 43 -8.32 -24.17 -28.56
N SER A 44 -9.48 -24.68 -28.10
CA SER A 44 -10.11 -24.18 -26.86
C SER A 44 -9.27 -24.51 -25.61
N SER A 45 -9.44 -23.75 -24.53
CA SER A 45 -8.81 -24.08 -23.22
C SER A 45 -9.19 -25.47 -22.73
N HIS A 46 -10.44 -25.89 -22.95
CA HIS A 46 -10.92 -27.24 -22.65
C HIS A 46 -10.13 -28.30 -23.41
N TYR A 47 -9.87 -28.09 -24.71
CA TYR A 47 -9.00 -28.95 -25.50
C TYR A 47 -7.63 -29.10 -24.84
N TYR A 48 -6.97 -28.00 -24.46
CA TYR A 48 -5.62 -28.06 -23.88
C TYR A 48 -5.58 -28.75 -22.52
N CYS A 49 -6.57 -28.51 -21.66
CA CYS A 49 -6.68 -29.16 -20.34
C CYS A 49 -6.93 -30.66 -20.48
N GLU A 50 -7.90 -31.06 -21.31
CA GLU A 50 -8.22 -32.47 -21.53
C GLU A 50 -7.06 -33.21 -22.20
N TRP A 51 -6.40 -32.57 -23.16
CA TRP A 51 -5.20 -33.13 -23.76
C TRP A 51 -4.12 -33.38 -22.71
N PHE A 52 -3.77 -32.36 -21.93
CA PHE A 52 -2.75 -32.51 -20.90
C PHE A 52 -3.07 -33.70 -19.97
N SER A 53 -4.32 -33.80 -19.49
CA SER A 53 -4.79 -34.91 -18.66
C SER A 53 -4.66 -36.28 -19.34
N CYS A 54 -5.08 -36.43 -20.61
CA CYS A 54 -5.02 -37.71 -21.32
C CYS A 54 -3.57 -38.22 -21.54
N PHE A 55 -2.61 -37.32 -21.71
CA PHE A 55 -1.23 -37.66 -22.06
C PHE A 55 -0.32 -37.88 -20.84
N ILE A 56 -0.72 -37.40 -19.67
CA ILE A 56 -0.07 -37.74 -18.39
C ILE A 56 -0.44 -39.17 -17.94
N MET A 57 -1.61 -39.70 -18.32
CA MET A 57 -2.14 -41.01 -17.92
C MET A 57 -1.47 -42.25 -18.56
N ASN A 58 -0.14 -42.28 -18.73
CA ASN A 58 0.50 -43.42 -19.40
C ASN A 58 1.02 -44.49 -18.41
N ASP A 59 0.36 -45.66 -18.40
CA ASP A 59 0.68 -46.84 -17.58
C ASP A 59 1.90 -47.65 -18.09
N THR A 60 2.63 -47.20 -19.11
CA THR A 60 3.73 -47.98 -19.70
C THR A 60 5.07 -47.72 -19.01
N TYR A 61 5.26 -48.42 -17.89
CA TYR A 61 6.48 -48.48 -17.08
C TYR A 61 7.52 -49.45 -17.67
N SER A 62 8.32 -49.02 -18.65
CA SER A 62 9.49 -49.80 -19.10
C SER A 62 10.72 -48.97 -19.52
N MET A 63 10.81 -47.69 -19.17
CA MET A 63 11.96 -46.83 -19.49
C MET A 63 12.72 -46.38 -18.24
N ASN A 64 13.98 -45.96 -18.42
CA ASN A 64 14.79 -45.34 -17.37
C ASN A 64 14.07 -44.10 -16.81
N VAL A 65 13.99 -44.01 -15.47
CA VAL A 65 13.33 -42.93 -14.72
C VAL A 65 13.82 -41.53 -15.13
N ASP A 66 15.12 -41.39 -15.40
CA ASP A 66 15.69 -40.10 -15.81
C ASP A 66 15.20 -39.64 -17.19
N GLN A 67 15.07 -40.56 -18.14
CA GLN A 67 14.56 -40.25 -19.48
C GLN A 67 13.08 -39.87 -19.42
N GLN A 68 12.29 -40.58 -18.61
CA GLN A 68 10.87 -40.28 -18.41
C GLN A 68 10.66 -38.87 -17.84
N ARG A 69 11.53 -38.45 -16.91
CA ARG A 69 11.50 -37.10 -16.34
C ARG A 69 11.81 -36.04 -17.39
N GLN A 70 12.85 -36.25 -18.21
CA GLN A 70 13.19 -35.32 -19.30
C GLN A 70 12.07 -35.20 -20.34
N ASP A 71 11.46 -36.32 -20.71
CA ASP A 71 10.36 -36.35 -21.67
C ASP A 71 9.13 -35.62 -21.12
N TYR A 72 8.84 -35.78 -19.82
CA TYR A 72 7.78 -35.04 -19.14
C TYR A 72 8.08 -33.54 -19.06
N GLU A 73 9.30 -33.15 -18.70
CA GLU A 73 9.72 -31.74 -18.69
C GLU A 73 9.58 -31.09 -20.09
N GLN A 74 9.96 -31.81 -21.15
CA GLN A 74 9.78 -31.34 -22.52
C GLN A 74 8.29 -31.21 -22.88
N LEU A 75 7.47 -32.18 -22.47
CA LEU A 75 6.02 -32.14 -22.70
C LEU A 75 5.38 -30.92 -22.04
N VAL A 76 5.70 -30.68 -20.77
CA VAL A 76 5.20 -29.53 -20.01
C VAL A 76 5.62 -28.24 -20.72
N LYS A 77 6.88 -28.10 -21.12
CA LYS A 77 7.38 -26.93 -21.85
C LYS A 77 6.60 -26.68 -23.15
N GLU A 78 6.46 -27.69 -24.00
CA GLU A 78 5.79 -27.55 -25.30
C GLU A 78 4.28 -27.31 -25.15
N TRP A 79 3.64 -27.93 -24.17
CA TRP A 79 2.23 -27.67 -23.87
C TRP A 79 2.03 -26.24 -23.38
N THR A 80 2.88 -25.80 -22.44
CA THR A 80 2.79 -24.43 -21.92
C THR A 80 3.06 -23.36 -22.98
N SER A 81 4.01 -23.59 -23.89
CA SER A 81 4.34 -22.65 -24.98
C SER A 81 3.20 -22.48 -26.00
N CYS A 82 2.24 -23.41 -26.00
CA CYS A 82 1.03 -23.31 -26.81
C CYS A 82 -0.05 -22.49 -26.10
N VAL A 83 -0.30 -22.76 -24.81
CA VAL A 83 -1.35 -22.06 -24.06
C VAL A 83 -0.97 -20.62 -23.71
N GLU A 84 0.32 -20.32 -23.48
CA GLU A 84 0.77 -18.97 -23.08
C GLU A 84 0.70 -17.93 -24.20
N ARG A 85 0.50 -18.35 -25.46
CA ARG A 85 0.42 -17.44 -26.62
C ARG A 85 -0.83 -16.58 -26.61
N ASP A 86 -1.90 -17.08 -26.02
CA ASP A 86 -3.16 -16.35 -25.86
C ASP A 86 -3.48 -16.25 -24.38
N ILE A 87 -3.48 -15.03 -23.86
CA ILE A 87 -3.71 -14.74 -22.45
C ILE A 87 -5.09 -15.20 -21.96
N HIS A 88 -6.10 -15.24 -22.85
CA HIS A 88 -7.44 -15.72 -22.52
C HIS A 88 -7.48 -17.24 -22.39
N ILE A 89 -6.78 -17.94 -23.29
CA ILE A 89 -6.62 -19.40 -23.20
C ILE A 89 -5.84 -19.74 -21.93
N PHE A 90 -4.72 -19.06 -21.69
CA PHE A 90 -3.89 -19.29 -20.51
C PHE A 90 -4.67 -19.01 -19.22
N GLY A 91 -5.38 -17.87 -19.15
CA GLY A 91 -6.24 -17.54 -18.03
C GLY A 91 -7.32 -18.59 -17.79
N ALA A 92 -7.94 -19.15 -18.84
CA ALA A 92 -8.91 -20.21 -18.72
C ALA A 92 -8.30 -21.55 -18.29
N VAL A 93 -7.08 -21.87 -18.71
CA VAL A 93 -6.32 -23.04 -18.23
C VAL A 93 -6.01 -22.91 -16.73
N LEU A 94 -5.64 -21.72 -16.26
CA LEU A 94 -5.39 -21.47 -14.84
C LEU A 94 -6.65 -21.69 -13.97
N LYS A 95 -7.86 -21.47 -14.50
CA LYS A 95 -9.11 -21.78 -13.79
C LYS A 95 -9.30 -23.28 -13.53
N GLU A 96 -8.75 -24.12 -14.40
CA GLU A 96 -8.83 -25.57 -14.30
C GLU A 96 -7.58 -26.19 -13.65
N LEU A 97 -6.63 -25.35 -13.21
CA LEU A 97 -5.32 -25.79 -12.72
C LEU A 97 -5.42 -26.74 -11.52
N ASP A 98 -6.33 -26.49 -10.59
CA ASP A 98 -6.52 -27.35 -9.42
C ASP A 98 -6.85 -28.79 -9.85
N LYS A 99 -7.75 -28.97 -10.83
CA LYS A 99 -8.12 -30.30 -11.35
C LYS A 99 -6.97 -30.96 -12.08
N LEU A 100 -6.15 -30.19 -12.80
CA LEU A 100 -4.95 -30.72 -13.47
C LEU A 100 -3.92 -31.22 -12.45
N ILE A 101 -3.70 -30.46 -11.37
CA ILE A 101 -2.79 -30.87 -10.29
C ILE A 101 -3.35 -32.09 -9.54
N GLU A 102 -4.64 -32.12 -9.23
CA GLU A 102 -5.29 -33.28 -8.59
C GLU A 102 -5.17 -34.55 -9.46
N SER A 103 -5.37 -34.40 -10.76
CA SER A 103 -5.20 -35.50 -11.72
C SER A 103 -3.76 -36.01 -11.67
N LEU A 104 -2.76 -35.12 -11.73
CA LEU A 104 -1.35 -35.48 -11.61
C LEU A 104 -1.02 -36.21 -10.29
N GLN A 105 -1.52 -35.70 -9.16
CA GLN A 105 -1.28 -36.29 -7.85
C GLN A 105 -1.91 -37.69 -7.71
N SER A 106 -3.11 -37.89 -8.27
CA SER A 106 -3.83 -39.17 -8.21
C SER A 106 -3.16 -40.30 -9.00
N MET A 107 -2.27 -39.97 -9.94
CA MET A 107 -1.63 -40.95 -10.82
C MET A 107 -0.41 -41.64 -10.19
N THR A 108 0.05 -41.18 -9.03
CA THR A 108 1.34 -41.60 -8.48
C THR A 108 1.31 -41.69 -6.96
N ASN A 109 1.24 -42.91 -6.43
CA ASN A 109 1.32 -43.18 -4.99
C ASN A 109 2.76 -43.14 -4.42
N ASN A 110 3.75 -42.67 -5.21
CA ASN A 110 5.18 -42.73 -4.89
C ASN A 110 5.86 -41.34 -5.03
N ASP A 111 7.06 -41.20 -4.44
CA ASP A 111 7.88 -39.96 -4.42
C ASP A 111 8.09 -39.30 -5.81
N ASP A 112 8.11 -40.07 -6.90
CA ASP A 112 8.32 -39.51 -8.24
C ASP A 112 7.10 -38.73 -8.77
N GLY A 113 5.91 -39.06 -8.29
CA GLY A 113 4.70 -38.30 -8.54
C GLY A 113 4.73 -36.88 -8.02
N ASN A 114 5.22 -36.74 -6.80
CA ASN A 114 5.41 -35.45 -6.15
C ASN A 114 6.41 -34.59 -6.92
N LYS A 115 7.49 -35.19 -7.45
CA LYS A 115 8.47 -34.49 -8.30
C LYS A 115 7.87 -34.01 -9.62
N CYS A 116 7.05 -34.81 -10.30
CA CYS A 116 6.39 -34.40 -11.55
C CYS A 116 5.37 -33.27 -11.31
N CYS A 117 4.62 -33.32 -10.22
CA CYS A 117 3.74 -32.23 -9.80
C CYS A 117 4.54 -30.95 -9.51
N GLU A 118 5.66 -31.07 -8.79
CA GLU A 118 6.53 -29.94 -8.45
C GLU A 118 7.13 -29.29 -9.71
N ILE A 119 7.61 -30.09 -10.68
CA ILE A 119 8.09 -29.60 -11.98
C ILE A 119 7.01 -28.81 -12.70
N PHE A 120 5.79 -29.35 -12.77
CA PHE A 120 4.67 -28.72 -13.44
C PHE A 120 4.27 -27.39 -12.78
N ILE A 121 4.11 -27.40 -11.45
CA ILE A 121 3.79 -26.22 -10.66
C ILE A 121 4.86 -25.15 -10.87
N ASN A 122 6.13 -25.49 -10.68
CA ASN A 122 7.23 -24.54 -10.82
C ASN A 122 7.27 -23.94 -12.22
N HIS A 123 7.12 -24.77 -13.26
CA HIS A 123 7.15 -24.29 -14.64
C HIS A 123 5.98 -23.35 -14.96
N LEU A 124 4.76 -23.65 -14.49
CA LEU A 124 3.62 -22.75 -14.66
C LEU A 124 3.79 -21.43 -13.89
N VAL A 125 4.32 -21.48 -12.66
CA VAL A 125 4.64 -20.27 -11.89
C VAL A 125 5.66 -19.41 -12.64
N ASP A 126 6.69 -20.03 -13.24
CA ASP A 126 7.70 -19.35 -14.03
C ASP A 126 7.10 -18.56 -15.19
N ILE A 127 6.14 -19.16 -15.89
CA ILE A 127 5.45 -18.54 -17.02
C ILE A 127 4.57 -17.40 -16.55
N CYS A 128 3.76 -17.61 -15.50
CA CYS A 128 2.93 -16.56 -14.94
C CYS A 128 3.77 -15.33 -14.56
N CYS A 129 4.94 -15.54 -13.95
CA CYS A 129 5.84 -14.45 -13.56
C CYS A 129 6.75 -13.95 -14.70
N LYS A 130 6.71 -14.52 -15.91
CA LYS A 130 7.45 -14.05 -17.10
C LYS A 130 6.60 -13.19 -18.04
N THR A 131 5.28 -13.37 -18.03
CA THR A 131 4.40 -12.59 -18.89
C THR A 131 4.28 -11.13 -18.43
N ASP A 132 4.20 -10.20 -19.39
CA ASP A 132 3.91 -8.79 -19.15
C ASP A 132 2.46 -8.59 -18.66
N SER A 133 1.60 -9.59 -18.86
CA SER A 133 0.16 -9.57 -18.51
C SER A 133 -0.15 -10.22 -17.16
N ILE A 134 0.81 -10.29 -16.23
CA ILE A 134 0.62 -10.96 -14.93
C ILE A 134 -0.55 -10.41 -14.12
N PHE A 135 -0.78 -9.09 -14.15
CA PHE A 135 -1.90 -8.46 -13.44
C PHE A 135 -3.25 -8.79 -14.06
N GLN A 136 -3.31 -8.98 -15.38
CA GLN A 136 -4.49 -9.49 -16.06
C GLN A 136 -4.76 -10.94 -15.65
N LEU A 137 -3.72 -11.77 -15.55
CA LEU A 137 -3.86 -13.15 -15.05
C LEU A 137 -4.34 -13.21 -13.60
N LEU A 138 -3.87 -12.31 -12.75
CA LEU A 138 -4.34 -12.18 -11.36
C LEU A 138 -5.85 -11.88 -11.28
N GLN A 139 -6.36 -11.03 -12.18
CA GLN A 139 -7.78 -10.69 -12.25
C GLN A 139 -8.64 -11.83 -12.81
N SER A 140 -8.20 -12.50 -13.87
CA SER A 140 -9.08 -13.39 -14.64
C SER A 140 -8.88 -14.87 -14.38
N GLY A 141 -7.65 -15.31 -14.04
CA GLY A 141 -7.29 -16.73 -13.98
C GLY A 141 -6.86 -17.17 -12.59
N LEU A 142 -5.81 -16.55 -12.06
CA LEU A 142 -5.15 -16.96 -10.81
C LEU A 142 -6.05 -16.82 -9.57
N VAL A 143 -7.04 -15.92 -9.60
CA VAL A 143 -8.04 -15.77 -8.53
C VAL A 143 -8.81 -17.07 -8.23
N HIS A 144 -8.93 -17.96 -9.22
CA HIS A 144 -9.68 -19.20 -9.08
C HIS A 144 -8.84 -20.38 -8.55
N VAL A 145 -7.52 -20.24 -8.52
CA VAL A 145 -6.60 -21.30 -8.08
C VAL A 145 -6.64 -21.42 -6.56
N LYS A 146 -6.83 -22.64 -6.05
CA LYS A 146 -6.88 -22.96 -4.61
C LYS A 146 -5.75 -23.89 -4.16
N ASN A 147 -5.02 -24.50 -5.10
CA ASN A 147 -3.92 -25.39 -4.78
C ASN A 147 -2.81 -24.65 -4.00
N LYS A 148 -2.58 -25.07 -2.74
CA LYS A 148 -1.64 -24.41 -1.83
C LYS A 148 -0.20 -24.42 -2.34
N SER A 149 0.28 -25.55 -2.86
CA SER A 149 1.65 -25.68 -3.36
C SER A 149 1.92 -24.71 -4.50
N PHE A 150 0.97 -24.56 -5.43
CA PHE A 150 1.06 -23.55 -6.48
C PHE A 150 1.03 -22.13 -5.93
N ILE A 151 0.07 -21.82 -5.05
CA ILE A 151 -0.09 -20.48 -4.46
C ILE A 151 1.18 -20.05 -3.72
N ASP A 152 1.78 -20.92 -2.92
CA ASP A 152 2.97 -20.59 -2.12
C ASP A 152 4.22 -20.40 -2.99
N ALA A 153 4.39 -21.24 -4.02
CA ALA A 153 5.44 -21.09 -5.02
C ALA A 153 5.26 -19.79 -5.82
N PHE A 154 4.03 -19.50 -6.23
CA PHE A 154 3.67 -18.28 -6.95
C PHE A 154 3.97 -17.03 -6.14
N LYS A 155 3.49 -16.95 -4.89
CA LYS A 155 3.77 -15.82 -3.99
C LYS A 155 5.27 -15.58 -3.84
N THR A 156 6.03 -16.63 -3.58
CA THR A 156 7.48 -16.52 -3.39
C THR A 156 8.17 -15.98 -4.64
N LYS A 157 7.81 -16.50 -5.82
CA LYS A 157 8.41 -16.07 -7.10
C LYS A 157 7.95 -14.67 -7.51
N PHE A 158 6.68 -14.32 -7.27
CA PHE A 158 6.14 -13.00 -7.56
C PHE A 158 6.92 -11.92 -6.78
N ILE A 159 7.08 -12.09 -5.46
CA ILE A 159 7.84 -11.15 -4.63
C ILE A 159 9.31 -11.08 -5.08
N GLY A 160 9.93 -12.23 -5.33
CA GLY A 160 11.35 -12.32 -5.71
C GLY A 160 11.68 -11.86 -7.14
N LYS A 161 10.69 -11.63 -8.01
CA LYS A 161 10.91 -11.25 -9.41
C LYS A 161 10.23 -9.94 -9.79
N ILE A 162 8.98 -9.73 -9.38
CA ILE A 162 8.18 -8.57 -9.77
C ILE A 162 8.42 -7.39 -8.84
N LEU A 163 8.62 -7.64 -7.54
CA LEU A 163 8.80 -6.58 -6.54
C LEU A 163 10.25 -6.40 -6.08
N LYS A 164 11.17 -7.29 -6.47
CA LYS A 164 12.53 -7.36 -5.93
C LYS A 164 13.33 -6.06 -6.04
N ASP A 165 13.21 -5.35 -7.16
CA ASP A 165 14.03 -4.17 -7.44
C ASP A 165 13.35 -2.86 -7.01
N MET A 166 12.14 -2.93 -6.44
CA MET A 166 11.42 -1.76 -5.95
C MET A 166 11.96 -1.30 -4.60
N LYS A 167 12.26 -0.01 -4.47
CA LYS A 167 12.62 0.57 -3.17
C LYS A 167 11.38 0.63 -2.28
N ALA A 168 11.58 0.46 -0.98
CA ALA A 168 10.49 0.51 -0.01
C ALA A 168 9.69 1.83 -0.06
N ASP A 169 10.33 2.96 -0.34
CA ASP A 169 9.64 4.24 -0.45
C ASP A 169 8.79 4.36 -1.72
N ASP A 170 9.21 3.74 -2.83
CA ASP A 170 8.41 3.70 -4.06
C ASP A 170 7.13 2.90 -3.86
N LEU A 171 7.18 1.85 -3.02
CA LEU A 171 6.00 1.05 -2.66
C LEU A 171 4.97 1.85 -1.84
N LYS A 172 5.37 2.92 -1.15
CA LYS A 172 4.46 3.78 -0.37
C LYS A 172 3.66 4.77 -1.25
N ARG A 173 4.08 4.96 -2.50
CA ARG A 173 3.63 6.02 -3.42
C ARG A 173 2.91 5.46 -4.63
N PHE A 174 1.61 5.65 -4.72
CA PHE A 174 0.76 5.11 -5.80
C PHE A 174 0.59 6.12 -6.95
N ASP A 175 1.12 7.34 -6.83
CA ASP A 175 1.31 8.25 -7.97
C ASP A 175 2.41 7.74 -8.92
N PHE A 176 3.30 6.87 -8.45
CA PHE A 176 4.32 6.23 -9.28
C PHE A 176 3.72 5.12 -10.16
N TYR A 177 3.70 5.33 -11.47
CA TYR A 177 3.04 4.40 -12.41
C TYR A 177 3.66 2.99 -12.46
N GLN A 178 4.96 2.85 -12.17
CA GLN A 178 5.63 1.55 -12.12
C GLN A 178 5.42 0.85 -10.78
N ASN A 179 4.63 1.42 -9.87
CA ASN A 179 4.35 0.80 -8.59
C ASN A 179 3.48 -0.45 -8.79
N GLN A 180 4.13 -1.62 -8.74
CA GLN A 180 3.46 -2.90 -8.91
C GLN A 180 2.52 -3.23 -7.74
N LEU A 181 2.80 -2.70 -6.54
CA LEU A 181 1.89 -2.82 -5.41
C LEU A 181 0.59 -2.04 -5.65
N ARG A 182 0.65 -0.87 -6.29
CA ARG A 182 -0.56 -0.13 -6.69
C ARG A 182 -1.49 -1.00 -7.54
N GLN A 183 -0.96 -1.70 -8.53
CA GLN A 183 -1.77 -2.59 -9.38
C GLN A 183 -2.43 -3.71 -8.58
N LEU A 184 -1.73 -4.29 -7.58
CA LEU A 184 -2.34 -5.27 -6.68
C LEU A 184 -3.50 -4.67 -5.88
N PHE A 185 -3.35 -3.44 -5.36
CA PHE A 185 -4.43 -2.74 -4.66
C PHE A 185 -5.61 -2.42 -5.59
N GLU A 186 -5.36 -2.01 -6.84
CA GLU A 186 -6.41 -1.78 -7.83
C GLU A 186 -7.21 -3.06 -8.11
N ILE A 187 -6.53 -4.22 -8.22
CA ILE A 187 -7.19 -5.53 -8.36
C ILE A 187 -8.01 -5.83 -7.10
N GLY A 188 -7.40 -5.72 -5.92
CA GLY A 188 -8.05 -6.04 -4.64
C GLY A 188 -9.26 -5.16 -4.32
N ASN A 189 -9.27 -3.90 -4.76
CA ASN A 189 -10.38 -2.97 -4.53
C ASN A 189 -11.54 -3.15 -5.51
N ASN A 190 -11.26 -3.61 -6.73
CA ASN A 190 -12.28 -3.84 -7.76
C ASN A 190 -13.00 -5.18 -7.59
N ASP A 191 -12.42 -6.11 -6.85
CA ASP A 191 -12.98 -7.45 -6.66
C ASP A 191 -14.01 -7.48 -5.53
N LYS A 192 -15.27 -7.78 -5.87
CA LYS A 192 -16.37 -7.90 -4.90
C LYS A 192 -16.20 -9.11 -3.98
N GLU A 193 -15.41 -10.09 -4.38
CA GLU A 193 -15.28 -11.38 -3.67
C GLU A 193 -14.08 -11.45 -2.71
N ASN A 194 -13.35 -10.34 -2.47
CA ASN A 194 -12.11 -10.33 -1.68
C ASN A 194 -11.11 -11.40 -2.16
N ASN A 195 -10.42 -11.11 -3.26
CA ASN A 195 -9.38 -11.98 -3.82
C ASN A 195 -8.27 -12.29 -2.80
N GLN A 196 -8.35 -13.46 -2.16
CA GLN A 196 -7.43 -13.84 -1.09
C GLN A 196 -5.98 -13.94 -1.57
N LEU A 197 -5.75 -14.41 -2.80
CA LEU A 197 -4.40 -14.46 -3.36
C LEU A 197 -3.79 -13.05 -3.45
N VAL A 198 -4.56 -12.08 -3.94
CA VAL A 198 -4.10 -10.68 -4.04
C VAL A 198 -3.86 -10.07 -2.66
N ILE A 199 -4.74 -10.31 -1.69
CA ILE A 199 -4.55 -9.86 -0.30
C ILE A 199 -3.25 -10.43 0.28
N ASP A 200 -3.00 -11.72 0.08
CA ASP A 200 -1.78 -12.38 0.57
C ASP A 200 -0.51 -11.84 -0.12
N LEU A 201 -0.59 -11.51 -1.42
CA LEU A 201 0.51 -10.86 -2.15
C LEU A 201 0.78 -9.46 -1.62
N ILE A 202 -0.27 -8.68 -1.34
CA ILE A 202 -0.18 -7.36 -0.71
C ILE A 202 0.48 -7.48 0.66
N GLU A 203 0.02 -8.40 1.51
CA GLU A 203 0.60 -8.59 2.85
C GLU A 203 2.08 -8.95 2.78
N ARG A 204 2.43 -9.87 1.88
CA ARG A 204 3.82 -10.30 1.72
C ARG A 204 4.71 -9.22 1.12
N ALA A 205 4.19 -8.40 0.21
CA ALA A 205 4.88 -7.22 -0.30
C ALA A 205 5.15 -6.18 0.81
N LEU A 206 4.18 -6.01 1.72
CA LEU A 206 4.24 -5.04 2.80
C LEU A 206 5.08 -5.48 4.00
N THR A 207 5.49 -6.75 4.07
CA THR A 207 6.27 -7.28 5.20
C THR A 207 7.59 -6.52 5.42
N ASN A 208 8.19 -5.99 4.35
CA ASN A 208 9.45 -5.23 4.41
C ASN A 208 9.26 -3.70 4.34
N VAL A 209 8.01 -3.22 4.27
CA VAL A 209 7.72 -1.78 4.19
C VAL A 209 7.56 -1.24 5.60
N SER A 210 8.52 -0.42 6.04
CA SER A 210 8.42 0.27 7.32
C SER A 210 7.61 1.57 7.17
N ILE A 211 6.66 1.77 8.07
CA ILE A 211 5.91 3.02 8.20
C ILE A 211 6.35 3.69 9.50
N SER A 212 7.03 4.83 9.35
CA SER A 212 7.49 5.64 10.46
C SER A 212 6.43 6.64 10.91
N GLU A 213 6.59 7.20 12.11
CA GLU A 213 5.74 8.30 12.59
C GLU A 213 5.76 9.50 11.63
N ASN A 214 6.91 9.78 11.02
CA ASN A 214 7.04 10.84 10.02
C ASN A 214 6.21 10.54 8.76
N ASP A 215 6.15 9.27 8.31
CA ASP A 215 5.30 8.87 7.20
C ASP A 215 3.82 9.10 7.56
N ILE A 216 3.40 8.76 8.79
CA ILE A 216 2.03 9.04 9.26
C ILE A 216 1.75 10.55 9.19
N LEU A 217 2.61 11.38 9.77
CA LEU A 217 2.42 12.84 9.77
C LEU A 217 2.41 13.43 8.36
N GLU A 218 3.32 12.97 7.50
CA GLU A 218 3.42 13.43 6.11
C GLU A 218 2.12 13.12 5.35
N TYR A 219 1.67 11.87 5.36
CA TYR A 219 0.56 11.41 4.52
C TYR A 219 -0.84 11.60 5.13
N THR A 220 -0.94 11.99 6.40
CA THR A 220 -2.25 12.21 7.06
C THR A 220 -2.50 13.68 7.42
N ILE A 221 -1.46 14.53 7.46
CA ILE A 221 -1.58 15.95 7.87
C ILE A 221 -0.78 16.90 6.99
N LEU A 222 0.48 16.62 6.67
CA LEU A 222 1.27 17.61 5.93
C LEU A 222 0.87 17.65 4.45
N LYS A 223 0.66 16.47 3.85
CA LYS A 223 0.28 16.25 2.45
C LYS A 223 -0.67 15.05 2.33
N PRO A 224 -1.89 15.13 2.88
CA PRO A 224 -2.87 14.06 2.71
C PRO A 224 -3.26 13.92 1.24
N ASP A 225 -3.16 12.69 0.73
CA ASP A 225 -3.45 12.35 -0.67
C ASP A 225 -3.96 10.90 -0.75
N ARG A 226 -4.88 10.67 -1.70
CA ARG A 226 -5.39 9.36 -2.07
C ARG A 226 -4.32 8.46 -2.70
N SER A 227 -3.26 9.04 -3.23
CA SER A 227 -2.13 8.34 -3.85
C SER A 227 -1.17 7.68 -2.85
N THR A 228 -1.51 7.60 -1.57
CA THR A 228 -0.61 7.08 -0.52
C THR A 228 -1.01 5.68 -0.07
N LEU A 229 -0.02 4.86 0.27
CA LEU A 229 -0.25 3.53 0.83
C LEU A 229 -1.13 3.58 2.09
N ILE A 230 -0.91 4.58 2.97
CA ILE A 230 -1.73 4.78 4.18
C ILE A 230 -3.20 5.02 3.82
N TYR A 231 -3.47 5.84 2.79
CA TYR A 231 -4.83 6.06 2.34
C TYR A 231 -5.51 4.76 1.90
N HIS A 232 -4.84 3.98 1.06
CA HIS A 232 -5.41 2.75 0.54
C HIS A 232 -5.67 1.70 1.62
N ILE A 233 -4.72 1.52 2.55
CA ILE A 233 -4.85 0.61 3.70
C ILE A 233 -6.02 1.00 4.60
N LEU A 234 -6.15 2.29 4.94
CA LEU A 234 -7.16 2.74 5.90
C LEU A 234 -8.56 2.89 5.30
N SER A 235 -8.66 3.15 3.99
CA SER A 235 -9.95 3.45 3.34
C SER A 235 -10.76 2.23 2.93
N HIS A 236 -10.15 1.04 2.83
CA HIS A 236 -10.82 -0.17 2.34
C HIS A 236 -10.93 -1.25 3.42
N ASN A 237 -12.13 -1.80 3.59
CA ASN A 237 -12.43 -2.77 4.64
C ASN A 237 -11.65 -4.09 4.51
N CYS A 238 -11.32 -4.50 3.28
CA CYS A 238 -10.59 -5.74 3.00
C CYS A 238 -9.18 -5.76 3.62
N TYR A 239 -8.56 -4.59 3.85
CA TYR A 239 -7.20 -4.48 4.39
C TYR A 239 -7.12 -4.33 5.91
N LYS A 240 -8.25 -4.29 6.61
CA LYS A 240 -8.28 -4.15 8.08
C LYS A 240 -7.57 -5.27 8.84
N LYS A 241 -7.40 -6.43 8.20
CA LYS A 241 -6.71 -7.60 8.76
C LYS A 241 -5.21 -7.62 8.49
N LEU A 242 -4.69 -6.71 7.66
CA LEU A 242 -3.27 -6.68 7.34
C LEU A 242 -2.48 -6.20 8.57
N SER A 243 -1.33 -6.82 8.82
CA SER A 243 -0.43 -6.41 9.92
C SER A 243 -0.06 -4.92 9.86
N ILE A 244 0.12 -4.37 8.66
CA ILE A 244 0.45 -2.95 8.45
C ILE A 244 -0.69 -2.01 8.88
N PHE A 245 -1.95 -2.44 8.79
CA PHE A 245 -3.11 -1.65 9.21
C PHE A 245 -3.04 -1.42 10.72
N GLU A 246 -2.74 -2.47 11.48
CA GLU A 246 -2.59 -2.38 12.93
C GLU A 246 -1.43 -1.46 13.33
N ILE A 247 -0.30 -1.52 12.61
CA ILE A 247 0.85 -0.63 12.82
C ILE A 247 0.44 0.83 12.63
N VAL A 248 -0.21 1.15 11.51
CA VAL A 248 -0.65 2.50 11.17
C VAL A 248 -1.64 3.04 12.21
N ILE A 249 -2.68 2.26 12.53
CA ILE A 249 -3.69 2.67 13.52
C ILE A 249 -3.05 2.90 14.90
N LYS A 250 -2.18 2.01 15.35
CA LYS A 250 -1.50 2.17 16.65
C LYS A 250 -0.65 3.44 16.72
N GLN A 251 0.05 3.78 15.64
CA GLN A 251 0.82 5.04 15.57
C GLN A 251 -0.10 6.26 15.56
N MET A 252 -1.19 6.22 14.80
CA MET A 252 -2.19 7.29 14.78
C MET A 252 -2.87 7.48 16.16
N ASP A 253 -3.24 6.40 16.84
CA ASP A 253 -3.79 6.43 18.21
C ASP A 253 -2.79 7.05 19.21
N THR A 254 -1.50 6.74 19.06
CA THR A 254 -0.43 7.31 19.89
C THR A 254 -0.30 8.82 19.66
N LEU A 255 -0.28 9.25 18.40
CA LEU A 255 -0.26 10.67 18.02
C LEU A 255 -1.49 11.40 18.54
N TRP A 256 -2.67 10.80 18.40
CA TRP A 256 -3.92 11.38 18.89
C TRP A 256 -3.88 11.61 20.40
N THR A 257 -3.47 10.60 21.16
CA THR A 257 -3.34 10.69 22.63
C THR A 257 -2.36 11.78 23.03
N GLN A 258 -1.23 11.87 22.32
CA GLN A 258 -0.25 12.92 22.54
C GLN A 258 -0.81 14.32 22.24
N TRP A 259 -1.61 14.48 21.20
CA TRP A 259 -2.22 15.77 20.85
C TRP A 259 -3.32 16.19 21.79
N ASP A 260 -4.10 15.24 22.30
CA ASP A 260 -5.12 15.53 23.30
C ASP A 260 -4.51 16.07 24.60
N GLN A 261 -3.35 15.53 25.01
CA GLN A 261 -2.65 15.93 26.23
C GLN A 261 -1.79 17.18 26.08
N GLN A 262 -0.99 17.25 25.01
CA GLN A 262 0.09 18.24 24.87
C GLN A 262 -0.14 19.21 23.72
N GLY A 263 -1.14 18.95 22.88
CA GLY A 263 -1.44 19.77 21.73
C GLY A 263 -0.78 19.37 20.43
N ILE A 264 -1.00 20.20 19.41
CA ILE A 264 -0.46 20.02 18.07
C ILE A 264 0.69 21.02 17.85
N TYR A 265 1.66 20.69 17.00
CA TYR A 265 2.72 21.62 16.61
C TYR A 265 2.20 22.72 15.68
N GLU A 266 2.75 23.94 15.80
CA GLU A 266 2.42 25.07 14.91
C GLU A 266 2.51 24.69 13.42
N ARG A 267 3.57 23.97 13.02
CA ARG A 267 3.77 23.57 11.62
C ARG A 267 2.62 22.72 11.05
N HIS A 268 1.97 21.90 11.88
CA HIS A 268 0.85 21.06 11.45
C HIS A 268 -0.44 21.88 11.29
N ILE A 269 -0.67 22.85 12.18
CA ILE A 269 -1.79 23.80 12.10
C ILE A 269 -1.66 24.65 10.83
N LEU A 270 -0.45 25.16 10.56
CA LEU A 270 -0.17 25.93 9.34
C LEU A 270 -0.32 25.10 8.08
N ALA A 271 0.05 23.82 8.10
CA ALA A 271 -0.18 22.91 6.98
C ALA A 271 -1.69 22.74 6.72
N TRP A 272 -2.47 22.45 7.76
CA TRP A 272 -3.94 22.32 7.67
C TRP A 272 -4.62 23.55 7.05
N LYS A 273 -4.23 24.76 7.49
CA LYS A 273 -4.77 26.02 6.94
C LYS A 273 -4.54 26.16 5.44
N LYS A 274 -3.44 25.62 4.91
CA LYS A 274 -3.06 25.71 3.48
C LYS A 274 -3.64 24.60 2.61
N GLN A 275 -4.24 23.57 3.20
CA GLN A 275 -4.80 22.45 2.46
C GLN A 275 -6.04 22.84 1.64
N THR A 276 -6.24 22.15 0.52
CA THR A 276 -7.49 22.19 -0.26
C THR A 276 -8.62 21.43 0.44
N ASP A 277 -9.87 21.65 0.02
CA ASP A 277 -11.02 20.92 0.58
C ASP A 277 -10.92 19.40 0.37
N GLU A 278 -10.35 18.96 -0.77
CA GLU A 278 -10.09 17.55 -1.04
C GLU A 278 -9.07 16.97 -0.05
N GLN A 279 -7.97 17.68 0.18
CA GLN A 279 -6.94 17.27 1.13
C GLN A 279 -7.49 17.18 2.57
N ARG A 280 -8.30 18.15 2.98
CA ARG A 280 -8.98 18.14 4.28
C ARG A 280 -9.95 16.96 4.39
N SER A 281 -10.70 16.67 3.33
CA SER A 281 -11.60 15.51 3.27
C SER A 281 -10.83 14.20 3.45
N VAL A 282 -9.67 14.05 2.78
CA VAL A 282 -8.82 12.86 2.91
C VAL A 282 -8.29 12.75 4.34
N ALA A 283 -7.73 13.81 4.91
CA ALA A 283 -7.24 13.81 6.28
C ALA A 283 -8.35 13.45 7.29
N ASN A 284 -9.52 14.08 7.20
CA ASN A 284 -10.66 13.77 8.05
C ASN A 284 -11.10 12.30 7.93
N GLN A 285 -11.09 11.74 6.71
CA GLN A 285 -11.37 10.32 6.50
C GLN A 285 -10.33 9.42 7.18
N LEU A 286 -9.04 9.72 7.06
CA LEU A 286 -7.98 8.91 7.68
C LEU A 286 -8.05 8.96 9.20
N TRP A 287 -8.18 10.16 9.77
CA TRP A 287 -8.32 10.36 11.21
C TRP A 287 -9.69 9.91 11.76
N SER A 288 -10.64 9.51 10.91
CA SER A 288 -11.87 8.83 11.35
C SER A 288 -11.62 7.39 11.80
N ALA A 289 -10.50 6.77 11.37
CA ALA A 289 -10.17 5.40 11.73
C ALA A 289 -9.66 5.24 13.18
N VAL A 290 -9.21 6.33 13.81
CA VAL A 290 -8.84 6.39 15.23
C VAL A 290 -10.09 6.20 16.08
N LYS A 291 -10.12 5.14 16.89
CA LYS A 291 -11.34 4.71 17.62
C LYS A 291 -11.57 5.46 18.92
N ASN A 292 -10.51 5.74 19.67
CA ASN A 292 -10.60 6.27 21.04
C ASN A 292 -10.43 7.78 21.09
N LYS A 293 -11.13 8.50 20.19
CA LYS A 293 -11.03 9.96 20.11
C LYS A 293 -12.18 10.68 20.80
N VAL A 294 -11.85 11.80 21.42
CA VAL A 294 -12.82 12.80 21.87
C VAL A 294 -12.92 13.88 20.80
N GLY A 295 -14.07 13.98 20.14
CA GLY A 295 -14.32 14.94 19.06
C GLY A 295 -13.77 14.54 17.69
N THR A 296 -13.83 15.48 16.76
CA THR A 296 -13.32 15.33 15.39
C THR A 296 -11.86 15.81 15.26
N PHE A 297 -11.17 15.37 14.21
CA PHE A 297 -9.81 15.83 13.92
C PHE A 297 -9.75 17.34 13.66
N GLU A 298 -10.75 17.85 12.94
CA GLU A 298 -10.92 19.27 12.69
C GLU A 298 -11.17 20.08 13.96
N GLU A 299 -12.03 19.60 14.88
CA GLU A 299 -12.22 20.24 16.18
C GLU A 299 -10.92 20.34 17.00
N MET A 300 -10.11 19.27 16.98
CA MET A 300 -8.80 19.25 17.65
C MET A 300 -7.86 20.31 17.06
N LEU A 301 -7.80 20.42 15.73
CA LEU A 301 -7.00 21.43 15.04
C LEU A 301 -7.51 22.84 15.29
N MET A 302 -8.82 23.09 15.26
CA MET A 302 -9.40 24.40 15.56
C MET A 302 -9.13 24.84 17.00
N LYS A 303 -9.22 23.93 17.97
CA LYS A 303 -8.87 24.21 19.37
C LYS A 303 -7.39 24.57 19.51
N ALA A 304 -6.51 23.83 18.85
CA ALA A 304 -5.07 24.11 18.88
C ALA A 304 -4.72 25.43 18.16
N ASP A 305 -5.41 25.75 17.07
CA ASP A 305 -5.24 27.02 16.35
C ASP A 305 -5.69 28.21 17.21
N THR A 306 -6.83 28.09 17.88
CA THR A 306 -7.32 29.13 18.79
C THR A 306 -6.33 29.40 19.93
N ASP A 307 -5.77 28.34 20.54
CA ASP A 307 -4.75 28.48 21.58
C ASP A 307 -3.45 29.12 21.05
N LEU A 308 -3.01 28.72 19.85
CA LEU A 308 -1.84 29.29 19.19
C LEU A 308 -2.01 30.79 18.91
N GLU A 309 -3.13 31.19 18.32
CA GLU A 309 -3.41 32.59 17.98
C GLU A 309 -3.56 33.44 19.25
N ASN A 310 -4.18 32.90 20.31
CA ASN A 310 -4.25 33.57 21.60
C ASN A 310 -2.86 33.82 22.19
N LYS A 311 -1.99 32.80 22.22
CA LYS A 311 -0.61 32.92 22.74
C LYS A 311 0.23 33.89 21.91
N LYS A 312 0.10 33.88 20.59
CA LYS A 312 0.75 34.85 19.69
C LYS A 312 0.27 36.27 19.95
N SER A 313 -1.06 36.47 20.03
CA SER A 313 -1.67 37.77 20.33
C SER A 313 -1.16 38.33 21.67
N ILE A 314 -1.10 37.52 22.73
CA ILE A 314 -0.56 37.94 24.03
C ILE A 314 0.88 38.43 23.89
N CYS A 315 1.73 37.66 23.20
CA CYS A 315 3.13 38.02 22.97
C CYS A 315 3.27 39.32 22.18
N GLU A 316 2.54 39.47 21.07
CA GLU A 316 2.61 40.64 20.19
C GLU A 316 2.11 41.91 20.87
N LYS A 317 0.94 41.83 21.50
CA LYS A 317 0.34 42.95 22.22
C LYS A 317 1.25 43.41 23.36
N THR A 318 1.80 42.47 24.12
CA THR A 318 2.69 42.78 25.25
C THR A 318 3.97 43.43 24.74
N GLU A 319 4.57 42.89 23.68
CA GLU A 319 5.77 43.46 23.08
C GLU A 319 5.55 44.90 22.59
N VAL A 320 4.41 45.18 21.96
CA VAL A 320 4.04 46.53 21.53
C VAL A 320 3.91 47.48 22.72
N CYS A 321 3.20 47.08 23.77
CA CYS A 321 3.02 47.92 24.95
C CYS A 321 4.33 48.20 25.68
N ILE A 322 5.19 47.18 25.86
CA ILE A 322 6.50 47.37 26.50
C ILE A 322 7.35 48.36 25.71
N LYS A 323 7.37 48.24 24.37
CA LYS A 323 8.12 49.16 23.50
C LYS A 323 7.60 50.59 23.52
N VAL A 324 6.29 50.80 23.64
CA VAL A 324 5.68 52.15 23.59
C VAL A 324 5.64 52.84 24.96
N TYR A 325 5.31 52.09 26.01
CA TYR A 325 5.02 52.66 27.34
C TYR A 325 6.14 52.41 28.36
N CYS A 326 6.94 51.37 28.17
CA CYS A 326 7.89 50.90 29.18
C CYS A 326 9.34 50.87 28.63
N GLU A 327 9.65 51.69 27.62
CA GLU A 327 10.97 51.71 26.99
C GLU A 327 12.11 51.95 28.00
N LYS A 328 11.86 52.71 29.07
CA LYS A 328 12.83 53.01 30.14
C LYS A 328 12.66 52.16 31.40
N ALA A 329 11.76 51.18 31.42
CA ALA A 329 11.56 50.31 32.57
C ALA A 329 12.77 49.38 32.76
N TYR A 330 13.16 49.14 34.01
CA TYR A 330 14.38 48.37 34.33
C TYR A 330 14.30 46.89 33.91
N ASP A 331 13.08 46.35 33.80
CA ASP A 331 12.77 44.97 33.49
C ASP A 331 12.33 44.75 32.03
N ASN A 332 12.36 45.79 31.19
CA ASN A 332 11.87 45.71 29.81
C ASN A 332 12.57 44.61 28.99
N GLN A 333 13.90 44.51 29.07
CA GLN A 333 14.72 43.55 28.34
C GLN A 333 14.42 42.13 28.79
N LYS A 334 14.18 41.94 30.10
CA LYS A 334 13.78 40.64 30.65
C LYS A 334 12.45 40.19 30.04
N ILE A 335 11.43 41.05 30.05
CA ILE A 335 10.10 40.73 29.51
C ILE A 335 10.17 40.47 28.00
N ILE A 336 10.90 41.30 27.25
CA ILE A 336 11.11 41.09 25.80
C ILE A 336 11.82 39.75 25.55
N GLY A 337 12.84 39.41 26.34
CA GLY A 337 13.52 38.12 26.28
C GLY A 337 12.56 36.94 26.51
N GLU A 338 11.72 37.01 27.54
CA GLU A 338 10.69 36.00 27.82
C GLU A 338 9.70 35.84 26.64
N ILE A 339 9.28 36.95 26.00
CA ILE A 339 8.42 36.90 24.80
C ILE A 339 9.11 36.16 23.66
N HIS A 340 10.40 36.42 23.42
CA HIS A 340 11.15 35.75 22.36
C HIS A 340 11.28 34.25 22.63
N ILE A 341 11.55 33.88 23.89
CA ILE A 341 11.58 32.48 24.33
C ILE A 341 10.24 31.81 24.06
N THR A 342 9.12 32.40 24.50
CA THR A 342 7.78 31.83 24.26
C THR A 342 7.47 31.69 22.77
N LYS A 343 7.81 32.68 21.93
CA LYS A 343 7.65 32.60 20.47
C LYS A 343 8.46 31.46 19.86
N ASP A 344 9.69 31.25 20.31
CA ASP A 344 10.53 30.16 19.84
C ASP A 344 10.07 28.79 20.34
N GLU A 345 9.55 28.70 21.56
CA GLU A 345 8.93 27.49 22.09
C GLU A 345 7.67 27.11 21.32
N LEU A 346 6.82 28.07 20.95
CA LEU A 346 5.62 27.81 20.12
C LEU A 346 5.97 27.19 18.75
N ARG A 347 7.14 27.55 18.19
CA ARG A 347 7.62 26.99 16.92
C ARG A 347 8.15 25.57 17.05
N LYS A 348 8.78 25.25 18.20
CA LYS A 348 9.52 24.00 18.42
C LYS A 348 8.72 22.94 19.16
N ASN A 349 7.75 23.35 19.97
CA ASN A 349 6.99 22.48 20.87
C ASN A 349 5.51 22.42 20.46
N LYS A 350 4.76 21.50 21.08
CA LYS A 350 3.31 21.40 20.91
C LYS A 350 2.64 22.58 21.64
N VAL A 351 1.67 23.21 21.00
CA VAL A 351 1.15 24.53 21.41
C VAL A 351 0.67 24.52 22.87
N GLN A 352 -0.12 23.53 23.28
CA GLN A 352 -0.70 23.45 24.63
C GLN A 352 0.36 23.19 25.72
N SER A 353 1.50 22.58 25.37
CA SER A 353 2.61 22.39 26.31
C SER A 353 3.38 23.68 26.61
N VAL A 354 3.30 24.69 25.73
CA VAL A 354 3.98 25.97 25.93
C VAL A 354 3.17 26.84 26.90
N GLN A 355 3.82 27.26 27.98
CA GLN A 355 3.25 28.15 28.98
C GLN A 355 3.72 29.58 28.76
N ILE A 356 2.80 30.54 28.84
CA ILE A 356 3.16 31.96 28.89
C ILE A 356 3.77 32.23 30.26
N SER A 357 4.91 32.92 30.31
CA SER A 357 5.58 33.23 31.59
C SER A 357 4.63 34.00 32.53
N GLN A 358 4.80 33.77 33.84
CA GLN A 358 3.97 34.45 34.83
C GLN A 358 4.13 35.97 34.76
N SER A 359 5.33 36.48 34.45
CA SER A 359 5.58 37.91 34.27
C SER A 359 4.72 38.48 33.14
N ILE A 360 4.65 37.79 31.98
CA ILE A 360 3.82 38.21 30.84
C ILE A 360 2.33 38.13 31.20
N GLN A 361 1.90 37.08 31.90
CA GLN A 361 0.51 36.93 32.33
C GLN A 361 0.05 38.05 33.27
N GLN A 362 0.91 38.46 34.22
CA GLN A 362 0.60 39.53 35.18
C GLN A 362 0.34 40.88 34.51
N ILE A 363 1.06 41.17 33.41
CA ILE A 363 0.92 42.44 32.69
C ILE A 363 -0.12 42.39 31.58
N HIS A 364 -0.50 41.19 31.11
CA HIS A 364 -1.40 41.01 29.96
C HIS A 364 -2.74 41.76 30.13
N ASN A 365 -3.31 41.78 31.32
CA ASN A 365 -4.57 42.48 31.59
C ASN A 365 -4.49 44.00 31.31
N TYR A 366 -3.34 44.62 31.60
CA TYR A 366 -3.12 46.05 31.31
C TYR A 366 -2.82 46.27 29.82
N VAL A 367 -2.11 45.31 29.21
CA VAL A 367 -1.77 45.35 27.79
C VAL A 367 -3.04 45.45 26.93
N ASP A 368 -4.07 44.65 27.20
CA ASP A 368 -5.32 44.70 26.42
C ASP A 368 -6.03 46.06 26.48
N LEU A 369 -5.92 46.77 27.62
CA LEU A 369 -6.46 48.13 27.77
C LEU A 369 -5.60 49.18 27.04
N LEU A 370 -4.29 48.98 26.96
CA LEU A 370 -3.33 49.96 26.45
C LEU A 370 -3.07 49.85 24.95
N VAL A 371 -3.15 48.64 24.37
CA VAL A 371 -2.87 48.39 22.94
C VAL A 371 -3.60 49.33 21.98
N PRO A 372 -4.91 49.63 22.14
CA PRO A 372 -5.62 50.54 21.25
C PRO A 372 -5.00 51.95 21.18
N TYR A 373 -4.35 52.38 22.28
CA TYR A 373 -3.75 53.70 22.39
C TYR A 373 -2.29 53.72 21.93
N ALA A 374 -1.63 52.56 21.80
CA ALA A 374 -0.21 52.45 21.49
C ALA A 374 0.15 53.08 20.13
N LYS A 375 -0.82 53.14 19.20
CA LYS A 375 -0.68 53.76 17.88
C LYS A 375 -1.51 55.04 17.72
N CYS A 376 -2.22 55.49 18.75
CA CYS A 376 -3.08 56.66 18.68
C CYS A 376 -2.26 57.94 18.49
N GLN A 377 -2.68 58.79 17.56
CA GLN A 377 -2.00 60.05 17.26
C GLN A 377 -1.90 60.95 18.50
N ILE A 378 -2.93 60.94 19.35
CA ILE A 378 -2.96 61.72 20.60
C ILE A 378 -1.82 61.32 21.54
N TRP A 379 -1.50 60.02 21.63
CA TRP A 379 -0.39 59.55 22.47
C TRP A 379 0.96 59.95 21.89
N LYS A 380 1.12 59.89 20.56
CA LYS A 380 2.33 60.37 19.87
C LYS A 380 2.53 61.86 20.09
N ASP A 381 1.48 62.66 19.93
CA ASP A 381 1.51 64.12 20.12
C ASP A 381 1.84 64.48 21.58
N PHE A 382 1.33 63.69 22.55
CA PHE A 382 1.67 63.84 23.97
C PHE A 382 3.15 63.54 24.25
N LEU A 383 3.69 62.46 23.71
CA LEU A 383 5.10 62.12 23.87
C LEU A 383 6.01 63.18 23.24
N GLN A 384 5.68 63.65 22.05
CA GLN A 384 6.46 64.68 21.34
C GLN A 384 6.49 66.00 22.13
N LYS A 385 5.34 66.47 22.61
CA LYS A 385 5.23 67.67 23.46
C LYS A 385 6.00 67.58 24.78
N ASN A 386 6.18 66.38 25.33
CA ASN A 386 6.91 66.19 26.58
C ASN A 386 8.41 65.94 26.37
N GLN A 387 8.81 65.35 25.25
CA GLN A 387 10.22 65.26 24.84
C GLN A 387 10.80 66.66 24.59
N ASP A 388 10.03 67.55 23.94
CA ASP A 388 10.40 68.95 23.69
C ASP A 388 10.55 69.78 24.98
N LYS A 389 9.95 69.35 26.10
CA LYS A 389 10.07 70.01 27.41
C LYS A 389 11.26 69.53 28.24
N THR A 390 11.88 68.42 27.88
CA THR A 390 13.09 67.89 28.55
C THR A 390 14.40 68.48 28.03
N ILE A 391 14.36 69.33 26.99
CA ILE A 391 15.49 70.18 26.61
C ILE A 391 15.44 71.43 27.50
N LEU A 392 15.89 71.30 28.75
CA LEU A 392 16.28 72.48 29.53
C LEU A 392 17.58 73.03 28.91
N PRO A 393 17.68 74.36 28.70
CA PRO A 393 18.90 74.96 28.18
C PRO A 393 20.03 74.77 29.19
N SER A 394 21.17 74.30 28.66
CA SER A 394 22.48 74.20 29.30
C SER A 394 22.93 75.50 29.96
#